data_AF-A0A9X3ANI9-F1
#
_entry.id   AF-A0A9X3ANI9-F1
#
_cell.length_a   1.000
_cell.length_b   1.000
_cell.length_c   1.000
_cell.angle_alpha   90.00
_cell.angle_beta   90.00
_cell.angle_gamma   90.00
#
_symmetry.space_group_name_H-M   'P 1'
#
loop_
_entity.id
_entity.type
_entity.pdbx_description
1 polymer ?
#
loop_
_entity_poly.entity_id
_entity_poly.type
_entity_poly.pdbx_seq_one_letter_code
_entity_poly.pdbx_strand_id
1 'polypeptide(L)'
;MRYLTPALALGALFVGAPAMANHLNNLETPYASRGACESAIAQFAAEDAPSLLERFPNFFSRRGDVSSFLTRAFSCDYDPVEQAWFITDRRLEILTSDWFLRKP
;
A
#
# COMPACT_ATOMS: atom_id res chain seq x y z
N MET A 1 5.98 48.11 0.73
CA MET A 1 6.23 46.98 -0.18
C MET A 1 6.31 45.73 0.68
N ARG A 2 5.31 44.83 0.60
CA ARG A 2 5.41 43.50 -0.05
C ARG A 2 6.64 42.74 0.48
N TYR A 3 6.54 41.59 1.16
CA TYR A 3 5.72 40.42 0.83
C TYR A 3 5.30 39.65 2.10
N LEU A 4 4.01 39.29 2.18
CA LEU A 4 3.55 38.14 2.97
C LEU A 4 4.06 36.88 2.27
N THR A 5 4.82 36.04 2.96
CA THR A 5 5.08 34.67 2.54
C THR A 5 4.19 33.77 3.38
N PRO A 6 3.04 33.28 2.87
CA PRO A 6 2.34 32.19 3.54
C PRO A 6 3.19 30.93 3.34
N ALA A 7 3.97 30.56 4.35
CA ALA A 7 4.54 29.22 4.41
C ALA A 7 3.36 28.25 4.58
N LEU A 8 2.93 27.61 3.49
CA LEU A 8 2.09 26.43 3.55
C LEU A 8 2.83 25.39 4.38
N ALA A 9 2.42 25.23 5.64
CA ALA A 9 2.75 24.08 6.45
C ALA A 9 1.93 22.86 5.95
N LEU A 10 2.21 22.41 4.73
CA LEU A 10 1.79 21.10 4.23
C LEU A 10 2.89 20.10 4.62
N GLY A 11 2.75 19.45 5.77
CA GLY A 11 3.77 18.48 6.15
C GLY A 11 3.53 17.77 7.47
N ALA A 12 2.30 17.40 7.80
CA ALA A 12 2.03 16.63 9.03
C ALA A 12 0.92 15.58 8.88
N LEU A 13 0.78 14.94 7.70
CA LEU A 13 -0.21 13.86 7.49
C LEU A 13 0.39 12.55 6.95
N PHE A 14 1.68 12.28 7.15
CA PHE A 14 2.29 11.00 6.72
C PHE A 14 2.58 10.01 7.84
N VAL A 15 2.26 10.33 9.11
CA VAL A 15 2.58 9.45 10.26
C VAL A 15 1.58 8.28 10.43
N GLY A 16 0.62 8.11 9.51
CA GLY A 16 -0.45 7.14 9.66
C GLY A 16 -0.96 6.54 8.35
N ALA A 17 -0.11 6.41 7.32
CA ALA A 17 -0.47 5.51 6.22
C ALA A 17 -0.74 4.10 6.80
N PRO A 18 -1.55 3.24 6.15
CA PRO A 18 -1.67 1.81 6.46
C PRO A 18 -0.32 1.10 6.23
N ALA A 19 0.61 1.44 7.13
CA ALA A 19 2.03 1.21 7.02
C ALA A 19 2.40 -0.19 7.52
N MET A 20 1.51 -0.81 8.30
CA MET A 20 1.70 -2.09 8.95
C MET A 20 0.96 -3.14 8.12
N ALA A 21 1.61 -3.66 7.09
CA ALA A 21 1.11 -4.78 6.29
C ALA A 21 2.21 -5.85 6.22
N ASN A 22 1.85 -7.13 6.34
CA ASN A 22 2.76 -8.26 6.28
C ASN A 22 3.57 -8.30 4.97
N HIS A 23 3.08 -7.67 3.90
CA HIS A 23 3.81 -7.43 2.66
C HIS A 23 5.18 -6.76 2.87
N LEU A 24 5.28 -5.82 3.81
CA LEU A 24 6.53 -5.10 4.07
C LEU A 24 7.66 -5.98 4.60
N ASN A 25 7.30 -7.02 5.34
CA ASN A 25 8.26 -7.98 5.86
C ASN A 25 8.74 -8.96 4.77
N ASN A 26 8.19 -8.88 3.56
CA ASN A 26 8.40 -9.83 2.48
C ASN A 26 8.80 -9.16 1.15
N LEU A 27 9.21 -7.88 1.15
CA LEU A 27 9.62 -7.18 -0.06
C LEU A 27 10.89 -7.80 -0.68
N GLU A 28 11.77 -8.35 0.15
CA GLU A 28 13.02 -9.02 -0.26
C GLU A 28 12.85 -10.54 -0.43
N THR A 29 11.64 -11.06 -0.25
CA THR A 29 11.37 -12.50 -0.39
C THR A 29 11.27 -12.87 -1.87
N PRO A 30 12.12 -13.78 -2.38
CA PRO A 30 12.06 -14.20 -3.78
C PRO A 30 10.94 -15.23 -3.99
N TYR A 31 10.15 -15.04 -5.04
CA TYR A 31 9.11 -15.99 -5.46
C TYR A 31 9.45 -16.60 -6.82
N ALA A 32 9.30 -17.93 -6.93
CA ALA A 32 9.64 -18.70 -8.12
C ALA A 32 8.74 -18.40 -9.35
N SER A 33 7.59 -17.78 -9.13
CA SER A 33 6.69 -17.39 -10.21
C SER A 33 5.83 -16.20 -9.80
N ARG A 34 5.30 -15.48 -10.80
CA ARG A 34 4.33 -14.40 -10.59
C ARG A 34 3.14 -14.86 -9.75
N GLY A 35 2.57 -16.02 -10.06
CA GLY A 35 1.41 -16.56 -9.35
C GLY A 35 1.70 -16.88 -7.87
N ALA A 36 2.91 -17.35 -7.56
CA ALA A 36 3.32 -17.57 -6.17
C ALA A 36 3.43 -16.24 -5.39
N CYS A 37 4.00 -15.21 -6.02
CA CYS A 37 4.06 -13.87 -5.45
C CYS A 37 2.65 -13.28 -5.23
N GLU A 38 1.78 -13.33 -6.25
CA GLU A 38 0.41 -12.81 -6.17
C GLU A 38 -0.42 -13.56 -5.11
N SER A 39 -0.22 -14.88 -4.98
CA SER A 39 -0.83 -15.70 -3.93
C SER A 39 -0.39 -15.25 -2.53
N ALA A 40 0.90 -14.95 -2.34
CA ALA A 40 1.41 -14.43 -1.07
C ALA A 40 0.81 -13.06 -0.75
N ILE A 41 0.75 -12.15 -1.72
CA ILE A 41 0.09 -10.84 -1.57
C ILE A 41 -1.36 -11.01 -1.12
N ALA A 42 -2.10 -11.94 -1.74
CA ALA A 42 -3.50 -12.20 -1.39
C ALA A 42 -3.65 -12.76 0.03
N GLN A 43 -2.76 -13.67 0.44
CA GLN A 43 -2.73 -14.21 1.79
C GLN A 43 -2.47 -13.11 2.83
N PHE A 44 -1.40 -12.32 2.66
CA PHE A 44 -1.06 -11.22 3.56
C PHE A 44 -2.20 -10.20 3.65
N ALA A 45 -2.85 -9.89 2.52
CA ALA A 45 -4.00 -8.98 2.52
C ALA A 45 -5.19 -9.52 3.34
N ALA A 46 -5.41 -10.84 3.35
CA ALA A 46 -6.47 -11.44 4.16
C ALA A 46 -6.15 -11.40 5.66
N GLU A 47 -4.88 -11.57 6.02
CA GLU A 47 -4.35 -11.51 7.39
C GLU A 47 -4.39 -10.08 7.95
N ASP A 48 -3.99 -9.08 7.15
CA ASP A 48 -3.92 -7.68 7.56
C ASP A 48 -5.28 -6.98 7.60
N ALA A 49 -6.25 -7.45 6.80
CA ALA A 49 -7.53 -6.78 6.61
C ALA A 49 -8.29 -6.45 7.91
N PRO A 50 -8.42 -7.34 8.91
CA PRO A 50 -9.10 -7.02 10.16
C PRO A 50 -8.43 -5.87 10.94
N SER A 51 -7.10 -5.94 11.10
CA SER A 51 -6.32 -4.95 11.86
C SER A 51 -6.34 -3.58 11.19
N LEU A 52 -6.20 -3.53 9.87
CA LEU A 52 -6.23 -2.28 9.11
C LEU A 52 -7.63 -1.65 9.10
N LEU A 53 -8.69 -2.46 9.04
CA LEU A 53 -10.06 -1.96 9.13
C LEU A 53 -10.34 -1.31 10.49
N GLU A 54 -9.84 -1.91 11.57
CA GLU A 54 -9.99 -1.38 12.94
C GLU A 54 -9.16 -0.10 13.16
N ARG A 55 -7.91 -0.09 12.67
CA ARG A 55 -6.97 1.02 12.91
C ARG A 55 -7.19 2.24 12.03
N PHE A 56 -7.76 2.05 10.84
CA PHE A 56 -7.95 3.11 9.85
C PHE A 56 -9.42 3.23 9.41
N PRO A 57 -10.36 3.45 10.34
CA PRO A 57 -11.80 3.47 10.04
C PRO A 57 -12.22 4.65 9.15
N ASN A 58 -11.39 5.70 9.07
CA ASN A 58 -11.62 6.84 8.16
C ASN A 58 -11.17 6.55 6.71
N PHE A 59 -10.43 5.46 6.47
CA PHE A 59 -9.91 5.08 5.15
C PHE A 59 -10.59 3.84 4.58
N PHE A 60 -11.08 2.95 5.43
CA PHE A 60 -11.70 1.70 5.04
C PHE A 60 -13.02 1.50 5.77
N SER A 61 -14.09 1.26 5.01
CA SER A 61 -15.42 1.04 5.57
C SER A 61 -15.74 -0.45 5.69
N ARG A 62 -15.13 -1.28 4.84
CA ARG A 62 -15.36 -2.73 4.78
C ARG A 62 -14.05 -3.47 4.51
N ARG A 63 -13.99 -4.76 4.87
CA ARG A 63 -12.85 -5.64 4.54
C ARG A 63 -12.48 -5.63 3.06
N GLY A 64 -13.49 -5.54 2.18
CA GLY A 64 -13.28 -5.45 0.73
C GLY A 64 -12.50 -4.20 0.31
N ASP A 65 -12.67 -3.07 1.01
CA ASP A 65 -11.95 -1.82 0.69
C ASP A 65 -10.45 -1.97 1.02
N VAL A 66 -10.15 -2.67 2.12
CA VAL A 66 -8.78 -3.00 2.52
C VAL A 66 -8.14 -3.94 1.50
N SER A 67 -8.80 -5.07 1.18
CA SER A 67 -8.27 -6.02 0.20
C SER A 67 -8.07 -5.35 -1.17
N SER A 68 -9.00 -4.52 -1.61
CA SER A 68 -8.92 -3.75 -2.87
C SER A 68 -7.78 -2.73 -2.88
N PHE A 69 -7.47 -2.13 -1.73
CA PHE A 69 -6.31 -1.26 -1.56
C PHE A 69 -5.00 -2.07 -1.59
N LEU A 70 -4.88 -3.11 -0.76
CA LEU A 70 -3.64 -3.88 -0.60
C LEU A 70 -3.22 -4.59 -1.90
N THR A 71 -4.16 -5.12 -2.69
CA THR A 71 -3.83 -5.77 -3.97
C THR A 71 -3.38 -4.80 -5.06
N ARG A 72 -3.65 -3.49 -4.90
CA ARG A 72 -3.12 -2.44 -5.79
C ARG A 72 -1.83 -1.86 -5.25
N ALA A 73 -1.76 -1.73 -3.94
CA ALA A 73 -0.64 -1.11 -3.24
C ALA A 73 0.58 -2.02 -3.15
N PHE A 74 0.40 -3.34 -3.33
CA PHE A 74 1.46 -4.31 -3.46
C PHE A 74 1.34 -5.02 -4.79
N SER A 75 2.37 -4.92 -5.62
CA SER A 75 2.47 -5.59 -6.92
C SER A 75 3.60 -6.63 -6.91
N CYS A 76 3.62 -7.49 -7.92
CA CYS A 76 4.71 -8.42 -8.16
C CYS A 76 5.50 -7.99 -9.39
N ASP A 77 6.77 -7.65 -9.19
CA ASP A 77 7.68 -7.26 -10.27
C ASP A 77 8.80 -8.30 -10.41
N TYR A 78 9.22 -8.54 -11.65
CA TYR A 78 10.28 -9.50 -11.95
C TYR A 78 11.65 -8.81 -11.94
N ASP A 79 12.58 -9.33 -11.16
CA ASP A 79 13.98 -8.91 -11.18
C ASP A 79 14.78 -9.83 -12.12
N PRO A 80 15.35 -9.31 -13.22
CA PRO A 80 16.13 -10.12 -14.16
C PRO A 80 17.50 -10.54 -13.64
N VAL A 81 18.05 -9.87 -12.63
CA VAL A 81 19.35 -10.18 -12.02
C VAL A 81 19.20 -11.37 -11.07
N GLU A 82 18.22 -11.30 -10.16
CA GLU A 82 17.91 -12.37 -9.21
C GLU A 82 17.05 -13.50 -9.82
N GLN A 83 16.57 -13.28 -11.05
CA GLN A 83 15.69 -14.19 -11.79
C GLN A 83 14.44 -14.62 -11.01
N ALA A 84 13.90 -13.73 -10.17
CA ALA A 84 12.78 -14.01 -9.27
C ALA A 84 11.74 -12.89 -9.29
N TRP A 85 10.56 -13.19 -8.77
CA TRP A 85 9.50 -12.20 -8.55
C TRP A 85 9.58 -11.68 -7.11
N PHE A 86 9.37 -10.39 -6.93
CA PHE A 86 9.39 -9.72 -5.63
C PHE A 86 8.12 -8.90 -5.44
N ILE A 87 7.73 -8.73 -4.17
CA ILE A 87 6.66 -7.81 -3.80
C ILE A 87 7.22 -6.39 -3.82
N THR A 88 6.54 -5.48 -4.52
CA THR A 88 6.89 -4.06 -4.57
C THR A 88 5.87 -3.25 -3.79
N ASP A 89 6.36 -2.34 -2.92
CA ASP A 89 5.52 -1.39 -2.20
C ASP A 89 5.19 -0.17 -3.07
N ARG A 90 3.91 -0.03 -3.41
CA ARG A 90 3.33 1.09 -4.17
C ARG A 90 2.28 1.84 -3.36
N ARG A 91 2.24 1.69 -2.03
CA ARG A 91 1.20 2.30 -1.19
C ARG A 91 1.10 3.80 -1.36
N LEU A 92 2.22 4.52 -1.42
CA LEU A 92 2.20 5.99 -1.59
C LEU A 92 1.59 6.41 -2.93
N GLU A 93 1.92 5.69 -4.00
CA GLU A 93 1.33 5.91 -5.32
C GLU A 93 -0.18 5.68 -5.28
N ILE A 94 -0.62 4.58 -4.68
CA ILE A 94 -2.05 4.26 -4.59
C ILE A 94 -2.80 5.23 -3.69
N LEU A 95 -2.25 5.61 -2.53
CA LEU A 95 -2.88 6.56 -1.59
C LEU A 95 -3.07 7.95 -2.21
N THR A 96 -2.19 8.33 -3.15
CA THR A 96 -2.26 9.62 -3.86
C THR A 96 -2.97 9.53 -5.22
N SER A 97 -3.42 8.34 -5.61
CA SER A 97 -4.09 8.11 -6.89
C SER A 97 -5.52 8.65 -6.92
N ASP A 98 -5.97 9.09 -8.10
CA ASP A 98 -7.37 9.49 -8.36
C ASP A 98 -8.36 8.39 -7.95
N TRP A 99 -8.01 7.12 -8.18
CA TRP A 99 -8.84 5.99 -7.79
C TRP A 99 -9.11 5.95 -6.28
N PHE A 100 -8.07 6.18 -5.47
CA PHE A 100 -8.21 6.12 -4.01
C PHE A 100 -8.93 7.37 -3.48
N LEU A 101 -8.61 8.54 -4.01
CA LEU A 101 -9.18 9.82 -3.57
C LEU A 101 -10.65 10.01 -3.98
N ARG A 102 -11.11 9.31 -5.03
CA ARG A 102 -12.50 9.38 -5.53
C ARG A 102 -13.32 8.15 -5.19
N LYS A 103 -12.88 7.30 -4.25
CA LYS A 103 -13.67 6.15 -3.79
C LYS A 103 -15.07 6.64 -3.36
N PRO A 104 -16.15 5.97 -3.81
CA PRO A 104 -17.51 6.33 -3.45
C PRO A 104 -17.82 6.09 -1.97
#